data_AF-M4BXX9-F1
#
_entry.id   AF-M4BXX9-F1
#
_cell.length_a   1.000
_cell.length_b   1.000
_cell.length_c   1.000
_cell.angle_alpha   90.00
_cell.angle_beta   90.00
_cell.angle_gamma   90.00
#
_symmetry.space_group_name_H-M   'P 1'
#
loop_
_entity.id
_entity.type
_entity.pdbx_description
1 polymer ?
#
loop_
_entity_poly.entity_id
_entity_poly.type
_entity_poly.pdbx_seq_one_letter_code
_entity_poly.pdbx_strand_id
1 'polypeptide(L)'
;MFGGDTGLPFSRHSDVLHGAIPSDPTELEHLVAEIKRRGNAAFQQNALEEAEVLYTRALAVTESHSMPNRHIFYANRSAARCSMGKAEQALEDADACVALDAAYAKGLFRKAQALVKLERYREALVVLDDAKALEPSNKSVTLLFAKVQELATKQKGAPVVAPSKKVMTRVQETRSSPAPSATRTTSTADSSVVEEDAEIIGHVRGYKKLADGRVTTFFNNELTEEAKQLIGDIAPKQVQDLNAVQIKSVDGGSAWNQGNTFEEKDMTAWAKGKLETIVAGVSAPLDTEEGVVTSVQVSNLEGDASIAVVRGAKRYIFDFAFTLACTLTQGANVATGELKFLDLSSDCGGDYDVEAVVPSRYQSEGGKALHAALTSSTSPFRKALGAQLAAFVQEYHTF
;
A
#
# COMPACT_ATOMS: atom_id res chain seq x y z
N MET A 1 29.68 -23.38 -12.03
CA MET A 1 29.47 -22.00 -12.53
C MET A 1 27.98 -21.72 -12.48
N PHE A 2 27.56 -20.83 -11.58
CA PHE A 2 26.36 -19.97 -11.60
C PHE A 2 26.23 -19.38 -10.18
N GLY A 3 27.19 -18.54 -9.83
CA GLY A 3 27.20 -17.76 -8.59
C GLY A 3 27.70 -16.38 -8.99
N GLY A 4 26.80 -15.42 -9.08
CA GLY A 4 27.08 -14.09 -9.60
C GLY A 4 25.92 -13.18 -9.23
N ASP A 5 26.01 -12.64 -8.03
CA ASP A 5 25.59 -11.29 -7.64
C ASP A 5 24.55 -10.62 -8.56
N THR A 6 23.27 -10.97 -8.42
CA THR A 6 22.15 -10.24 -9.04
C THR A 6 21.53 -9.27 -8.05
N GLY A 7 22.36 -8.53 -7.31
CA GLY A 7 21.91 -7.32 -6.64
C GLY A 7 21.73 -6.24 -7.69
N LEU A 8 20.50 -5.75 -7.88
CA LEU A 8 20.26 -4.55 -8.69
C LEU A 8 21.14 -3.42 -8.10
N PRO A 9 22.16 -2.92 -8.83
CA PRO A 9 23.22 -2.06 -8.26
C PRO A 9 22.72 -0.68 -7.79
N PHE A 10 21.45 -0.37 -8.00
CA PHE A 10 20.77 0.86 -7.57
C PHE A 10 19.41 0.56 -6.92
N SER A 11 19.29 -0.54 -6.17
CA SER A 11 18.08 -0.80 -5.40
C SER A 11 18.00 0.14 -4.19
N ARG A 12 16.81 0.69 -3.92
CA ARG A 12 16.43 1.43 -2.70
C ARG A 12 16.68 0.68 -1.38
N HIS A 13 17.14 -0.57 -1.46
CA HIS A 13 17.46 -1.45 -0.34
C HIS A 13 18.95 -1.83 -0.27
N SER A 14 19.82 -1.12 -0.99
CA SER A 14 21.26 -1.43 -1.08
C SER A 14 21.94 -1.48 0.29
N ASP A 15 21.56 -0.62 1.22
CA ASP A 15 22.02 -0.60 2.61
C ASP A 15 21.79 -1.93 3.34
N VAL A 16 20.63 -2.56 3.20
CA VAL A 16 20.32 -3.83 3.87
C VAL A 16 20.76 -5.06 3.06
N LEU A 17 20.85 -4.93 1.74
CA LEU A 17 21.27 -6.02 0.85
C LEU A 17 22.79 -6.19 0.81
N HIS A 18 23.53 -5.08 0.74
CA HIS A 18 24.98 -5.07 0.59
C HIS A 18 25.72 -4.52 1.83
N GLY A 19 25.00 -4.02 2.83
CA GLY A 19 25.59 -3.57 4.09
C GLY A 19 26.32 -4.69 4.84
N ALA A 20 27.30 -4.28 5.65
CA ALA A 20 28.02 -5.16 6.55
C ALA A 20 27.03 -5.81 7.54
N ILE A 21 27.21 -7.11 7.80
CA ILE A 21 26.41 -7.82 8.79
C ILE A 21 26.99 -7.46 10.18
N PRO A 22 26.21 -6.85 11.08
CA PRO A 22 26.68 -6.53 12.43
C PRO A 22 27.04 -7.79 13.21
N SER A 23 28.10 -7.71 14.02
CA SER A 23 28.50 -8.79 14.92
C SER A 23 27.71 -8.81 16.23
N ASP A 24 27.12 -7.67 16.62
CA ASP A 24 26.31 -7.57 17.84
C ASP A 24 24.94 -8.24 17.64
N PRO A 25 24.50 -9.13 18.56
CA PRO A 25 23.22 -9.81 18.45
C PRO A 25 22.01 -8.87 18.36
N THR A 26 22.03 -7.73 19.06
CA THR A 26 20.92 -6.77 19.08
C THR A 26 20.81 -6.05 17.74
N GLU A 27 21.93 -5.59 17.22
CA GLU A 27 21.99 -4.95 15.90
C GLU A 27 21.63 -5.94 14.77
N LEU A 28 21.99 -7.21 14.93
CA LEU A 28 21.61 -8.27 14.00
C LEU A 28 20.09 -8.51 14.00
N GLU A 29 19.46 -8.54 15.17
CA GLU A 29 17.99 -8.61 15.29
C GLU A 29 17.32 -7.41 14.62
N HIS A 30 17.85 -6.20 14.83
CA HIS A 30 17.35 -4.99 14.20
C HIS A 30 17.49 -5.04 12.67
N LEU A 31 18.62 -5.50 12.14
CA LEU A 31 18.82 -5.68 10.69
C LEU A 31 17.82 -6.68 10.11
N VAL A 32 17.64 -7.84 10.75
CA VAL A 32 16.70 -8.87 10.31
C VAL A 32 15.25 -8.36 10.36
N ALA A 33 14.89 -7.63 11.42
CA ALA A 33 13.58 -6.99 11.54
C ALA A 33 13.34 -5.92 10.47
N GLU A 34 14.37 -5.14 10.13
CA GLU A 34 14.28 -4.11 9.08
C GLU A 34 14.17 -4.74 7.69
N ILE A 35 14.95 -5.77 7.37
CA ILE A 35 14.81 -6.53 6.12
C ILE A 35 13.41 -7.13 6.02
N LYS A 36 12.87 -7.68 7.12
CA LYS A 36 11.49 -8.19 7.18
C LYS A 36 10.46 -7.11 6.88
N ARG A 37 10.61 -5.93 7.51
CA ARG A 37 9.71 -4.78 7.33
C ARG A 37 9.69 -4.33 5.87
N ARG A 38 10.88 -4.13 5.26
CA ARG A 38 11.03 -3.73 3.86
C ARG A 38 10.51 -4.80 2.90
N GLY A 39 10.81 -6.08 3.15
CA GLY A 39 10.31 -7.19 2.34
C GLY A 39 8.79 -7.28 2.34
N ASN A 40 8.17 -7.08 3.51
CA ASN A 40 6.71 -7.04 3.62
C ASN A 40 6.11 -5.82 2.91
N ALA A 41 6.75 -4.66 2.97
CA ALA A 41 6.33 -3.47 2.25
C ALA A 41 6.41 -3.67 0.73
N ALA A 42 7.52 -4.22 0.23
CA ALA A 42 7.69 -4.56 -1.18
C ALA A 42 6.63 -5.57 -1.66
N PHE A 43 6.34 -6.60 -0.85
CA PHE A 43 5.28 -7.57 -1.15
C PHE A 43 3.90 -6.90 -1.22
N GLN A 44 3.59 -5.98 -0.31
CA GLN A 44 2.33 -5.22 -0.30
C GLN A 44 2.20 -4.27 -1.50
N GLN A 45 3.32 -3.71 -1.96
CA GLN A 45 3.40 -2.87 -3.16
C GLN A 45 3.40 -3.69 -4.47
N ASN A 46 3.25 -5.01 -4.38
CA ASN A 46 3.33 -5.94 -5.51
C ASN A 46 4.70 -5.93 -6.25
N ALA A 47 5.76 -5.42 -5.60
CA ALA A 47 7.15 -5.53 -6.05
C ALA A 47 7.73 -6.89 -5.60
N LEU A 48 7.28 -7.97 -6.25
CA LEU A 48 7.48 -9.34 -5.79
C LEU A 48 8.94 -9.80 -5.90
N GLU A 49 9.65 -9.36 -6.94
CA GLU A 49 11.06 -9.66 -7.16
C GLU A 49 11.94 -9.01 -6.08
N GLU A 50 11.66 -7.76 -5.71
CA GLU A 50 12.35 -7.07 -4.63
C GLU A 50 12.10 -7.76 -3.28
N ALA A 51 10.86 -8.16 -3.01
CA ALA A 51 10.52 -8.92 -1.82
C ALA A 51 11.26 -10.26 -1.75
N GLU A 52 11.38 -10.99 -2.88
CA GLU A 52 12.13 -12.24 -2.95
C GLU A 52 13.62 -12.04 -2.60
N VAL A 53 14.26 -10.99 -3.13
CA VAL A 53 15.66 -10.66 -2.85
C VAL A 53 15.86 -10.33 -1.37
N LEU A 54 14.98 -9.49 -0.79
CA LEU A 54 15.02 -9.13 0.63
C LEU A 54 14.84 -10.34 1.54
N TYR A 55 13.85 -11.20 1.30
CA TYR A 55 13.68 -12.40 2.12
C TYR A 55 14.83 -13.39 1.97
N THR A 56 15.43 -13.47 0.78
CA THR A 56 16.63 -14.29 0.55
C THR A 56 17.81 -13.76 1.35
N ARG A 57 18.00 -12.44 1.41
CA ARG A 57 19.01 -11.82 2.28
C ARG A 57 18.76 -12.13 3.76
N ALA A 58 17.52 -12.00 4.24
CA ALA A 58 17.18 -12.35 5.62
C ALA A 58 17.49 -13.82 5.94
N LEU A 59 17.20 -14.74 5.01
CA LEU A 59 17.51 -16.16 5.17
C LEU A 59 19.03 -16.41 5.26
N ALA A 60 19.83 -15.75 4.44
CA ALA A 60 21.29 -15.87 4.49
C ALA A 60 21.87 -15.37 5.84
N VAL A 61 21.37 -14.23 6.32
CA VAL A 61 21.80 -13.64 7.60
C VAL A 61 21.41 -14.53 8.78
N THR A 62 20.15 -15.00 8.80
CA THR A 62 19.61 -15.85 9.87
C THR A 62 20.23 -17.24 9.89
N GLU A 63 20.61 -17.80 8.74
CA GLU A 63 21.35 -19.06 8.65
C GLU A 63 22.77 -18.93 9.18
N SER A 64 23.49 -17.88 8.79
CA SER A 64 24.88 -17.68 9.18
C SER A 64 25.06 -17.47 10.68
N HIS A 65 24.04 -16.93 11.37
CA HIS A 65 24.10 -16.58 12.78
C HIS A 65 23.13 -17.40 13.64
N SER A 66 22.55 -18.48 13.09
CA SER A 66 21.64 -19.40 13.79
C SER A 66 20.49 -18.72 14.54
N MET A 67 19.83 -17.76 13.90
CA MET A 67 18.77 -16.95 14.51
C MET A 67 17.41 -17.69 14.57
N PRO A 68 16.58 -17.42 15.59
CA PRO A 68 15.24 -18.00 15.68
C PRO A 68 14.30 -17.44 14.59
N ASN A 69 13.14 -18.07 14.42
CA ASN A 69 12.06 -17.62 13.52
C ASN A 69 12.41 -17.58 12.02
N ARG A 70 13.44 -18.32 11.59
CA ARG A 70 13.82 -18.48 10.18
C ARG A 70 12.66 -19.00 9.31
N HIS A 71 11.79 -19.84 9.86
CA HIS A 71 10.61 -20.38 9.18
C HIS A 71 9.68 -19.27 8.63
N ILE A 72 9.61 -18.10 9.28
CA ILE A 72 8.79 -16.96 8.83
C ILE A 72 9.26 -16.43 7.47
N PHE A 73 10.58 -16.33 7.27
CA PHE A 73 11.14 -15.83 6.01
C PHE A 73 10.94 -16.79 4.85
N TYR A 74 11.04 -18.09 5.10
CA TYR A 74 10.65 -19.11 4.13
C TYR A 74 9.17 -19.01 3.73
N ALA A 75 8.27 -18.85 4.70
CA ALA A 75 6.84 -18.67 4.40
C ALA A 75 6.55 -17.41 3.58
N ASN A 76 7.22 -16.29 3.90
CA ASN A 76 7.04 -15.04 3.17
C ASN A 76 7.63 -15.08 1.75
N ARG A 77 8.81 -15.69 1.57
CA ARG A 77 9.41 -15.89 0.25
C ARG A 77 8.59 -16.86 -0.60
N SER A 78 8.05 -17.92 -0.01
CA SER A 78 7.11 -18.83 -0.66
C SER A 78 5.89 -18.09 -1.19
N ALA A 79 5.31 -17.18 -0.39
CA ALA A 79 4.19 -16.35 -0.83
C ALA A 79 4.55 -15.46 -2.03
N ALA A 80 5.71 -14.79 -2.01
CA ALA A 80 6.21 -13.97 -3.12
C ALA A 80 6.37 -14.79 -4.39
N ARG A 81 7.04 -15.94 -4.31
CA ARG A 81 7.27 -16.86 -5.43
C ARG A 81 5.97 -17.43 -6.01
N CYS A 82 5.01 -17.76 -5.14
CA CYS A 82 3.69 -18.23 -5.55
C CYS A 82 2.92 -17.15 -6.33
N SER A 83 3.02 -15.88 -5.90
CA SER A 83 2.43 -14.74 -6.62
C SER A 83 3.11 -14.47 -7.97
N MET A 84 4.42 -14.70 -8.08
CA MET A 84 5.17 -14.61 -9.36
C MET A 84 4.92 -15.80 -10.31
N GLY A 85 4.17 -16.82 -9.89
CA GLY A 85 3.96 -18.04 -10.67
C GLY A 85 5.11 -19.05 -10.61
N LYS A 86 6.13 -18.83 -9.77
CA LYS A 86 7.25 -19.77 -9.52
C LYS A 86 6.82 -20.83 -8.50
N ALA A 87 5.83 -21.65 -8.86
CA ALA A 87 5.11 -22.51 -7.92
C ALA A 87 5.99 -23.64 -7.31
N GLU A 88 6.93 -24.20 -8.07
CA GLU A 88 7.87 -25.23 -7.60
C GLU A 88 8.81 -24.68 -6.52
N GLN A 89 9.42 -23.52 -6.77
CA GLN A 89 10.30 -22.85 -5.80
C GLN A 89 9.52 -22.38 -4.55
N ALA A 90 8.25 -22.00 -4.72
CA ALA A 90 7.38 -21.68 -3.61
C ALA A 90 7.08 -22.92 -2.73
N LEU A 91 6.95 -24.10 -3.34
CA LEU A 91 6.76 -25.36 -2.63
C LEU A 91 8.01 -25.73 -1.83
N GLU A 92 9.20 -25.65 -2.43
CA GLU A 92 10.47 -25.90 -1.75
C GLU A 92 10.65 -25.01 -0.51
N ASP A 93 10.34 -23.71 -0.62
CA ASP A 93 10.38 -22.80 0.52
C ASP A 93 9.34 -23.15 1.59
N ALA A 94 8.14 -23.55 1.19
CA ALA A 94 7.10 -23.93 2.13
C ALA A 94 7.43 -25.25 2.85
N ASP A 95 8.06 -26.20 2.16
CA ASP A 95 8.56 -27.44 2.76
C ASP A 95 9.68 -27.15 3.77
N ALA A 96 10.63 -26.26 3.42
CA ALA A 96 11.67 -25.80 4.34
C ALA A 96 11.08 -25.09 5.57
N CYS A 97 10.01 -24.30 5.39
CA CYS A 97 9.29 -23.66 6.49
C CYS A 97 8.70 -24.69 7.46
N VAL A 98 7.97 -25.68 6.95
CA VAL A 98 7.31 -26.72 7.75
C VAL A 98 8.32 -27.66 8.41
N ALA A 99 9.46 -27.92 7.76
CA ALA A 99 10.54 -28.71 8.34
C ALA A 99 11.20 -28.00 9.55
N LEU A 100 11.24 -26.67 9.54
CA LEU A 100 11.75 -25.87 10.66
C LEU A 100 10.73 -25.70 11.78
N ASP A 101 9.46 -25.51 11.45
CA ASP A 101 8.36 -25.41 12.43
C ASP A 101 7.07 -26.03 11.88
N ALA A 102 6.80 -27.26 12.30
CA ALA A 102 5.60 -27.99 11.94
C ALA A 102 4.32 -27.44 12.60
N ALA A 103 4.44 -26.66 13.69
CA ALA A 103 3.31 -26.02 14.36
C ALA A 103 2.92 -24.67 13.70
N TYR A 104 3.71 -24.20 12.73
CA TYR A 104 3.43 -22.95 12.03
C TYR A 104 2.34 -23.12 10.96
N ALA A 105 1.07 -22.97 11.36
CA ALA A 105 -0.10 -23.14 10.49
C ALA A 105 -0.05 -22.29 9.20
N LYS A 106 0.56 -21.09 9.26
CA LYS A 106 0.79 -20.25 8.08
C LYS A 106 1.73 -20.92 7.06
N GLY A 107 2.75 -21.65 7.50
CA GLY A 107 3.66 -22.41 6.64
C GLY A 107 2.94 -23.53 5.89
N LEU A 108 2.12 -24.32 6.58
CA LEU A 108 1.26 -25.34 5.97
C LEU A 108 0.27 -24.72 4.96
N PHE A 109 -0.31 -23.56 5.30
CA PHE A 109 -1.17 -22.83 4.36
C PHE A 109 -0.42 -22.41 3.09
N ARG A 110 0.83 -21.90 3.20
CA ARG A 110 1.65 -21.57 2.02
C ARG A 110 1.98 -22.80 1.18
N LYS A 111 2.31 -23.92 1.82
CA LYS A 111 2.56 -25.21 1.15
C LYS A 111 1.33 -25.66 0.35
N ALA A 112 0.15 -25.59 0.95
CA ALA A 112 -1.10 -25.89 0.25
C ALA A 112 -1.34 -24.95 -0.94
N GLN A 113 -1.11 -23.64 -0.80
CA GLN A 113 -1.23 -22.69 -1.91
C GLN A 113 -0.30 -23.03 -3.08
N ALA A 114 0.95 -23.39 -2.81
CA ALA A 114 1.91 -23.82 -3.84
C ALA A 114 1.47 -25.11 -4.53
N LEU A 115 1.04 -26.13 -3.76
CA LEU A 115 0.53 -27.39 -4.32
C LEU A 115 -0.70 -27.20 -5.21
N VAL A 116 -1.58 -26.25 -4.86
CA VAL A 116 -2.75 -25.89 -5.68
C VAL A 116 -2.34 -25.27 -7.00
N LYS A 117 -1.31 -24.41 -7.01
CA LYS A 117 -0.75 -23.83 -8.25
C LYS A 117 -0.09 -24.89 -9.13
N LEU A 118 0.44 -25.96 -8.53
CA LEU A 118 1.00 -27.13 -9.22
C LEU A 118 -0.06 -28.19 -9.58
N GLU A 119 -1.35 -27.91 -9.36
CA GLU A 119 -2.46 -28.85 -9.60
C GLU A 119 -2.38 -30.18 -8.84
N ARG A 120 -1.57 -30.23 -7.77
CA ARG A 120 -1.40 -31.38 -6.87
C ARG A 120 -2.44 -31.35 -5.75
N TYR A 121 -3.71 -31.38 -6.12
CA TYR A 121 -4.82 -31.10 -5.19
C TYR A 121 -4.96 -32.13 -4.06
N ARG A 122 -4.65 -33.41 -4.30
CA ARG A 122 -4.75 -34.45 -3.25
C ARG A 122 -3.77 -34.20 -2.11
N GLU A 123 -2.54 -33.83 -2.44
CA GLU A 123 -1.52 -33.51 -1.44
C GLU A 123 -1.85 -32.19 -0.73
N ALA A 124 -2.40 -31.22 -1.45
CA ALA A 124 -2.86 -29.97 -0.86
C ALA A 124 -3.95 -30.17 0.20
N LEU A 125 -4.88 -31.11 -0.01
CA LEU A 125 -5.94 -31.42 0.96
C LEU A 125 -5.38 -31.99 2.26
N VAL A 126 -4.41 -32.90 2.19
CA VAL A 126 -3.75 -33.48 3.38
C VAL A 126 -3.09 -32.37 4.20
N VAL A 127 -2.33 -31.50 3.56
CA VAL A 127 -1.66 -30.37 4.21
C VAL A 127 -2.67 -29.38 4.82
N LEU A 128 -3.82 -29.18 4.17
CA LEU A 128 -4.87 -28.30 4.69
C LEU A 128 -5.63 -28.91 5.88
N ASP A 129 -5.78 -30.24 5.91
CA ASP A 129 -6.31 -30.94 7.09
C ASP A 129 -5.36 -30.79 8.29
N ASP A 130 -4.05 -30.93 8.08
CA ASP A 130 -3.03 -30.67 9.11
C ASP A 130 -3.09 -29.20 9.59
N ALA A 131 -3.20 -28.24 8.65
CA ALA A 131 -3.34 -26.82 9.00
C ALA A 131 -4.62 -26.53 9.78
N LYS A 132 -5.72 -27.21 9.45
CA LYS A 132 -7.02 -27.08 10.12
C LYS A 132 -7.01 -27.72 11.51
N ALA A 133 -6.24 -28.79 11.72
CA ALA A 133 -6.04 -29.37 13.03
C ALA A 133 -5.31 -28.41 13.98
N LEU A 134 -4.35 -27.62 13.46
CA LEU A 134 -3.64 -26.59 14.22
C LEU A 134 -4.48 -25.33 14.47
N GLU A 135 -5.18 -24.82 13.46
CA GLU A 135 -6.03 -23.63 13.57
C GLU A 135 -7.45 -23.86 13.02
N PRO A 136 -8.36 -24.51 13.79
CA PRO A 136 -9.71 -24.84 13.33
C PRO A 136 -10.59 -23.61 13.04
N SER A 137 -10.30 -22.46 13.67
CA SER A 137 -11.06 -21.22 13.51
C SER A 137 -10.62 -20.37 12.30
N ASN A 138 -9.55 -20.77 11.60
CA ASN A 138 -9.02 -20.00 10.50
C ASN A 138 -9.89 -20.14 9.24
N LYS A 139 -10.65 -19.07 8.95
CA LYS A 139 -11.57 -19.02 7.79
C LYS A 139 -10.83 -19.20 6.46
N SER A 140 -9.61 -18.68 6.32
CA SER A 140 -8.83 -18.77 5.09
C SER A 140 -8.43 -20.20 4.76
N VAL A 141 -8.05 -20.99 5.77
CA VAL A 141 -7.74 -22.43 5.61
C VAL A 141 -8.99 -23.19 5.19
N THR A 142 -10.13 -22.94 5.85
CA THR A 142 -11.41 -23.60 5.54
C THR A 142 -11.91 -23.28 4.12
N LEU A 143 -11.83 -22.01 3.71
CA LEU A 143 -12.19 -21.58 2.36
C LEU A 143 -11.29 -22.21 1.29
N LEU A 144 -9.98 -22.24 1.53
CA LEU A 144 -9.04 -22.89 0.61
C LEU A 144 -9.31 -24.39 0.52
N PHE A 145 -9.55 -25.07 1.64
CA PHE A 145 -9.90 -26.49 1.66
C PHE A 145 -11.12 -26.80 0.79
N ALA A 146 -12.23 -26.08 0.96
CA ALA A 146 -13.44 -26.26 0.17
C ALA A 146 -13.18 -26.05 -1.33
N LYS A 147 -12.42 -25.01 -1.68
CA LYS A 147 -12.03 -24.73 -3.07
C LYS A 147 -11.18 -25.85 -3.68
N VAL A 148 -10.19 -26.36 -2.94
CA VAL A 148 -9.32 -27.44 -3.40
C VAL A 148 -10.09 -28.74 -3.55
N GLN A 149 -11.05 -29.01 -2.67
CA GLN A 149 -11.92 -30.18 -2.76
C GLN A 149 -12.75 -30.15 -4.06
N GLU A 150 -13.32 -28.99 -4.41
CA GLU A 150 -14.04 -28.80 -5.67
C GLU A 150 -13.12 -28.96 -6.91
N LEU A 151 -11.89 -28.42 -6.86
CA LEU A 151 -10.92 -28.58 -7.93
C LEU A 151 -10.49 -30.06 -8.09
N ALA A 152 -10.31 -30.78 -6.99
CA ALA A 152 -9.94 -32.19 -6.99
C ALA A 152 -11.06 -33.10 -7.56
N THR A 153 -12.34 -32.78 -7.32
CA THR A 153 -13.46 -33.53 -7.90
C THR A 153 -13.61 -33.24 -9.40
N LYS A 154 -13.44 -31.98 -9.82
CA LYS A 154 -13.40 -31.61 -11.24
C LYS A 154 -12.27 -32.30 -12.00
N GLN A 155 -11.07 -32.39 -11.42
CA GLN A 155 -9.93 -33.09 -12.02
C GLN A 155 -10.18 -34.60 -12.16
N LYS A 156 -10.96 -35.23 -11.27
CA LYS A 156 -11.36 -36.64 -11.38
C LYS A 156 -12.46 -36.88 -12.43
N GLY A 157 -13.25 -35.87 -12.78
CA GLY A 157 -14.34 -35.95 -13.76
C GLY A 157 -13.91 -35.68 -15.21
N ALA A 158 -12.67 -35.23 -15.44
CA ALA A 158 -12.10 -35.09 -16.77
C ALA A 158 -11.63 -36.47 -17.28
N PRO A 159 -12.02 -36.93 -18.48
CA PRO A 159 -11.49 -38.17 -19.04
C PRO A 159 -9.97 -38.07 -19.18
N VAL A 160 -9.27 -39.09 -18.68
CA VAL A 160 -7.80 -39.20 -18.72
C VAL A 160 -7.36 -39.26 -20.18
N VAL A 161 -6.98 -38.11 -20.76
CA VAL A 161 -6.23 -38.09 -22.00
C VAL A 161 -4.76 -38.32 -21.65
N ALA A 162 -4.23 -39.45 -22.11
CA ALA A 162 -2.84 -39.85 -21.94
C ALA A 162 -1.86 -38.76 -22.42
N PRO A 163 -0.65 -38.66 -21.83
CA PRO A 163 0.30 -37.61 -22.20
C PRO A 163 0.87 -37.88 -23.59
N SER A 164 0.46 -37.09 -24.58
CA SER A 164 1.04 -37.12 -25.92
C SER A 164 2.42 -36.45 -25.91
N LYS A 165 3.44 -37.20 -26.33
CA LYS A 165 4.83 -36.75 -26.52
C LYS A 165 4.88 -35.54 -27.46
N LYS A 166 5.72 -34.57 -27.09
CA LYS A 166 6.03 -33.37 -27.89
C LYS A 166 6.48 -33.77 -29.29
N VAL A 167 5.75 -33.32 -30.31
CA VAL A 167 6.23 -33.24 -31.70
C VAL A 167 6.14 -31.77 -32.12
N MET A 168 7.30 -31.17 -32.38
CA MET A 168 7.43 -29.91 -33.11
C MET A 168 6.82 -30.09 -34.50
N THR A 169 5.97 -29.16 -34.98
CA THR A 169 5.96 -28.72 -36.38
C THR A 169 5.17 -27.41 -36.54
N ARG A 170 5.92 -26.37 -36.92
CA ARG A 170 5.68 -25.32 -37.95
C ARG A 170 4.39 -24.48 -37.95
N VAL A 171 4.66 -23.18 -37.88
CA VAL A 171 3.80 -22.01 -38.17
C VAL A 171 3.11 -22.09 -39.54
N GLN A 172 1.82 -21.71 -39.58
CA GLN A 172 1.26 -21.00 -40.73
C GLN A 172 0.11 -20.07 -40.30
N GLU A 173 0.23 -18.80 -40.69
CA GLU A 173 -0.78 -17.74 -40.59
C GLU A 173 -2.00 -18.07 -41.47
N THR A 174 -3.21 -17.71 -41.01
CA THR A 174 -4.25 -17.07 -41.85
C THR A 174 -5.20 -16.22 -41.01
N ARG A 175 -5.62 -15.11 -41.61
CA ARG A 175 -6.37 -13.95 -41.07
C ARG A 175 -7.90 -14.16 -40.97
N SER A 176 -8.52 -13.15 -40.36
CA SER A 176 -9.88 -12.54 -40.55
C SER A 176 -11.08 -12.98 -39.69
N SER A 177 -11.33 -12.18 -38.64
CA SER A 177 -12.52 -11.39 -38.18
C SER A 177 -13.95 -11.62 -38.76
N PRO A 178 -15.03 -10.96 -38.23
CA PRO A 178 -15.70 -11.19 -36.93
C PRO A 178 -17.26 -11.13 -37.01
N ALA A 179 -17.93 -11.18 -35.83
CA ALA A 179 -19.27 -10.65 -35.47
C ALA A 179 -20.48 -11.63 -35.49
N PRO A 180 -21.63 -11.32 -34.82
CA PRO A 180 -21.93 -10.19 -33.93
C PRO A 180 -22.57 -10.53 -32.57
N SER A 181 -22.64 -9.47 -31.76
CA SER A 181 -23.36 -9.28 -30.50
C SER A 181 -24.88 -9.42 -30.64
N ALA A 182 -25.55 -9.92 -29.59
CA ALA A 182 -26.98 -9.76 -29.39
C ALA A 182 -27.29 -9.48 -27.90
N THR A 183 -27.48 -8.20 -27.62
CA THR A 183 -28.20 -7.65 -26.46
C THR A 183 -29.63 -8.19 -26.44
N ARG A 184 -30.16 -8.57 -25.27
CA ARG A 184 -31.61 -8.48 -25.06
C ARG A 184 -31.97 -8.09 -23.64
N THR A 185 -32.68 -6.97 -23.62
CA THR A 185 -33.35 -6.28 -22.55
C THR A 185 -34.51 -7.07 -21.97
N THR A 186 -34.80 -6.69 -20.73
CA THR A 186 -35.96 -6.96 -19.88
C THR A 186 -37.31 -6.76 -20.58
N SER A 187 -38.24 -7.69 -20.34
CA SER A 187 -39.67 -7.46 -20.54
C SER A 187 -40.46 -8.08 -19.39
N THR A 188 -41.37 -7.27 -18.87
CA THR A 188 -42.31 -7.45 -17.78
C THR A 188 -43.47 -8.39 -18.08
N ALA A 189 -43.93 -9.04 -17.01
CA ALA A 189 -45.26 -9.54 -16.64
C ALA A 189 -46.34 -9.76 -17.71
N ASP A 190 -46.94 -10.96 -17.65
CA ASP A 190 -48.38 -11.14 -17.85
C ASP A 190 -48.95 -12.06 -16.75
N SER A 191 -50.22 -11.82 -16.48
CA SER A 191 -51.03 -12.15 -15.32
C SER A 191 -52.00 -13.31 -15.60
N SER A 192 -52.39 -14.05 -14.56
CA SER A 192 -53.64 -14.81 -14.54
C SER A 192 -54.34 -14.59 -13.22
N VAL A 193 -55.43 -13.83 -13.28
CA VAL A 193 -56.36 -13.48 -12.20
C VAL A 193 -57.33 -14.64 -12.00
N VAL A 194 -57.62 -14.97 -10.74
CA VAL A 194 -58.85 -15.66 -10.35
C VAL A 194 -59.64 -14.66 -9.53
N GLU A 195 -60.89 -14.44 -9.96
CA GLU A 195 -61.85 -13.48 -9.43
C GLU A 195 -62.41 -13.95 -8.08
N GLU A 196 -62.56 -13.01 -7.13
CA GLU A 196 -63.64 -13.02 -6.15
C GLU A 196 -63.98 -11.57 -5.80
N ASP A 197 -65.13 -11.13 -6.31
CA ASP A 197 -65.75 -9.83 -6.07
C ASP A 197 -66.26 -9.72 -4.64
N ALA A 198 -65.94 -8.61 -3.94
CA ALA A 198 -66.91 -7.69 -3.34
C ALA A 198 -66.23 -6.65 -2.42
N GLU A 199 -66.66 -5.40 -2.55
CA GLU A 199 -66.45 -4.28 -1.61
C GLU A 199 -65.06 -3.62 -1.55
N ILE A 200 -64.75 -2.76 -2.53
CA ILE A 200 -63.80 -1.65 -2.31
C ILE A 200 -64.43 -0.34 -2.77
N ILE A 201 -65.26 0.24 -1.91
CA ILE A 201 -65.53 1.68 -1.95
C ILE A 201 -64.99 2.28 -0.65
N GLY A 202 -63.80 2.88 -0.77
CA GLY A 202 -63.36 3.96 0.11
C GLY A 202 -62.45 3.59 1.27
N HIS A 203 -61.19 3.23 1.04
CA HIS A 203 -60.10 3.48 1.99
C HIS A 203 -58.81 3.81 1.22
N VAL A 204 -58.44 5.08 1.18
CA VAL A 204 -57.14 5.55 0.70
C VAL A 204 -56.07 5.05 1.68
N ARG A 205 -55.26 4.11 1.21
CA ARG A 205 -54.23 3.39 1.96
C ARG A 205 -53.06 4.33 2.29
N GLY A 206 -52.89 4.67 3.57
CA GLY A 206 -51.72 5.46 4.00
C GLY A 206 -51.70 5.90 5.46
N TYR A 207 -52.86 6.00 6.11
CA TYR A 207 -52.94 6.51 7.48
C TYR A 207 -53.77 5.62 8.42
N LYS A 208 -53.24 5.38 9.62
CA LYS A 208 -53.87 4.65 10.73
C LYS A 208 -54.25 5.65 11.83
N LYS A 209 -55.48 5.56 12.35
CA LYS A 209 -55.92 6.32 13.54
C LYS A 209 -55.50 5.61 14.82
N LEU A 210 -54.86 6.35 15.72
CA LEU A 210 -54.52 5.93 17.08
C LEU A 210 -55.79 5.94 17.96
N ALA A 211 -55.74 5.22 19.09
CA ALA A 211 -56.84 5.18 20.08
C ALA A 211 -57.19 6.57 20.65
N ASP A 212 -56.23 7.50 20.62
CA ASP A 212 -56.36 8.91 21.05
C ASP A 212 -56.88 9.84 19.92
N GLY A 213 -57.40 9.28 18.83
CA GLY A 213 -58.03 10.01 17.72
C GLY A 213 -57.07 10.67 16.71
N ARG A 214 -55.76 10.69 16.97
CA ARG A 214 -54.74 11.21 16.05
C ARG A 214 -54.49 10.27 14.87
N VAL A 215 -54.28 10.84 13.69
CA VAL A 215 -54.02 10.12 12.44
C VAL A 215 -52.50 10.08 12.19
N THR A 216 -51.92 8.88 12.02
CA THR A 216 -50.47 8.70 11.76
C THR A 216 -50.26 7.80 10.56
N THR A 217 -49.04 7.77 10.00
CA THR A 217 -48.72 6.91 8.85
C THR A 217 -48.71 5.44 9.25
N PHE A 218 -48.96 4.54 8.30
CA PHE A 218 -49.06 3.09 8.56
C PHE A 218 -47.77 2.44 9.10
N PHE A 219 -46.62 3.10 8.98
CA PHE A 219 -45.32 2.64 9.48
C PHE A 219 -45.02 3.05 10.92
N ASN A 220 -45.94 3.74 11.58
CA ASN A 220 -45.76 4.17 12.95
C ASN A 220 -46.04 2.99 13.90
N ASN A 221 -44.99 2.42 14.48
CA ASN A 221 -45.11 1.34 15.45
C ASN A 221 -45.29 1.93 16.86
N GLU A 222 -46.44 1.66 17.48
CA GLU A 222 -46.72 2.11 18.84
C GLU A 222 -45.91 1.26 19.82
N LEU A 223 -44.91 1.86 20.48
CA LEU A 223 -44.17 1.15 21.51
C LEU A 223 -45.11 0.78 22.65
N THR A 224 -45.14 -0.51 23.01
CA THR A 224 -45.89 -1.01 24.16
C THR A 224 -45.38 -0.36 25.45
N GLU A 225 -46.23 -0.23 26.46
CA GLU A 225 -45.85 0.35 27.76
C GLU A 225 -44.68 -0.41 28.40
N GLU A 226 -44.59 -1.73 28.18
CA GLU A 226 -43.44 -2.55 28.56
C GLU A 226 -42.15 -2.16 27.80
N ALA A 227 -42.24 -1.90 26.48
CA ALA A 227 -41.11 -1.44 25.69
C ALA A 227 -40.65 -0.03 26.12
N LYS A 228 -41.59 0.86 26.48
CA LYS A 228 -41.25 2.18 27.04
C LYS A 228 -40.55 2.06 28.39
N GLN A 229 -40.95 1.12 29.24
CA GLN A 229 -40.29 0.86 30.53
C GLN A 229 -38.89 0.23 30.36
N LEU A 230 -38.70 -0.65 29.38
CA LEU A 230 -37.38 -1.24 29.03
C LEU A 230 -36.39 -0.21 28.46
N ILE A 231 -36.90 0.77 27.73
CA ILE A 231 -36.10 1.88 27.18
C ILE A 231 -35.61 2.83 28.29
N GLY A 232 -36.37 2.95 29.38
CA GLY A 232 -36.03 3.81 30.51
C GLY A 232 -35.88 5.30 30.14
N ASP A 233 -35.32 6.10 31.05
CA ASP A 233 -34.96 7.49 30.78
C ASP A 233 -33.66 7.54 29.95
N ILE A 234 -33.75 7.48 28.62
CA ILE A 234 -32.63 7.84 27.73
C ILE A 234 -32.32 9.35 27.80
N ALA A 235 -33.15 10.13 28.50
CA ALA A 235 -32.91 11.56 28.69
C ALA A 235 -31.53 11.80 29.34
N PRO A 236 -30.63 12.55 28.70
CA PRO A 236 -29.31 12.81 29.23
C PRO A 236 -29.42 13.51 30.59
N LYS A 237 -28.89 12.89 31.63
CA LYS A 237 -28.88 13.43 32.98
C LYS A 237 -27.69 14.37 33.15
N GLN A 238 -27.90 15.48 33.84
CA GLN A 238 -26.84 16.45 34.13
C GLN A 238 -25.78 15.80 35.03
N VAL A 239 -24.53 15.83 34.59
CA VAL A 239 -23.38 15.28 35.34
C VAL A 239 -23.12 16.17 36.56
N GLN A 240 -23.20 15.60 37.76
CA GLN A 240 -23.02 16.34 39.02
C GLN A 240 -21.56 16.57 39.40
N ASP A 241 -20.65 15.75 38.88
CA ASP A 241 -19.23 15.85 39.16
C ASP A 241 -18.44 16.17 37.87
N LEU A 242 -18.12 17.45 37.70
CA LEU A 242 -17.41 17.96 36.53
C LEU A 242 -15.97 17.45 36.43
N ASN A 243 -15.40 16.92 37.52
CA ASN A 243 -14.01 16.45 37.57
C ASN A 243 -13.86 14.93 37.38
N ALA A 244 -14.95 14.16 37.40
CA ALA A 244 -14.89 12.70 37.24
C ALA A 244 -14.51 12.25 35.82
N VAL A 245 -14.63 13.13 34.81
CA VAL A 245 -14.33 12.85 33.40
C VAL A 245 -13.09 13.64 32.97
N GLN A 246 -11.97 13.47 33.66
CA GLN A 246 -10.68 13.92 33.14
C GLN A 246 -10.14 12.86 32.16
N ILE A 247 -10.55 12.99 30.91
CA ILE A 247 -10.00 12.20 29.80
C ILE A 247 -8.61 12.76 29.49
N LYS A 248 -7.60 11.88 29.52
CA LYS A 248 -6.23 12.24 29.16
C LYS A 248 -6.21 12.74 27.71
N SER A 249 -6.08 14.05 27.54
CA SER A 249 -5.77 14.67 26.26
C SER A 249 -4.49 14.03 25.71
N VAL A 250 -4.55 13.51 24.49
CA VAL A 250 -3.35 13.12 23.77
C VAL A 250 -2.66 14.39 23.30
N ASP A 251 -1.35 14.48 23.48
CA ASP A 251 -0.59 15.67 23.14
C ASP A 251 -0.71 15.98 21.63
N GLY A 252 -1.23 17.16 21.29
CA GLY A 252 -1.49 17.58 19.91
C GLY A 252 -2.89 17.28 19.33
N GLY A 253 -3.81 16.66 20.09
CA GLY A 253 -5.22 16.54 19.69
C GLY A 253 -6.09 17.70 20.19
N SER A 254 -7.10 18.09 19.42
CA SER A 254 -8.11 19.06 19.84
C SER A 254 -8.91 18.55 21.05
N ALA A 255 -9.23 19.45 21.98
CA ALA A 255 -9.99 19.13 23.19
C ALA A 255 -11.39 18.53 22.92
N TRP A 256 -11.90 18.67 21.68
CA TRP A 256 -13.18 18.15 21.23
C TRP A 256 -13.14 16.69 20.73
N ASN A 257 -11.95 16.14 20.45
CA ASN A 257 -11.82 14.77 19.91
C ASN A 257 -11.51 13.74 21.01
N GLN A 258 -12.43 13.59 21.95
CA GLN A 258 -12.28 12.64 23.08
C GLN A 258 -12.32 11.16 22.64
N GLY A 259 -12.77 10.88 21.40
CA GLY A 259 -12.92 9.52 20.86
C GLY A 259 -11.71 8.99 20.10
N ASN A 260 -10.63 9.77 19.93
CA ASN A 260 -9.44 9.38 19.18
C ASN A 260 -9.75 8.95 17.73
N THR A 261 -10.82 9.50 17.14
CA THR A 261 -11.45 8.96 15.92
C THR A 261 -10.68 9.37 14.66
N PHE A 262 -10.49 10.66 14.44
CA PHE A 262 -9.74 11.27 13.33
C PHE A 262 -9.70 12.79 13.56
N GLU A 263 -8.55 13.44 13.37
CA GLU A 263 -8.42 14.90 13.33
C GLU A 263 -7.42 15.27 12.24
N GLU A 264 -7.69 16.31 11.47
CA GLU A 264 -6.80 16.79 10.42
C GLU A 264 -6.59 18.29 10.57
N LYS A 265 -5.32 18.69 10.60
CA LYS A 265 -4.91 20.09 10.66
C LYS A 265 -4.30 20.49 9.33
N ASP A 266 -4.93 21.43 8.63
CA ASP A 266 -4.37 22.04 7.44
C ASP A 266 -3.14 22.88 7.80
N MET A 267 -2.04 22.60 7.12
CA MET A 267 -0.74 23.26 7.27
C MET A 267 -0.25 23.84 5.93
N THR A 268 -1.09 23.87 4.89
CA THR A 268 -0.73 24.27 3.53
C THR A 268 -0.12 25.66 3.48
N ALA A 269 -0.72 26.64 4.16
CA ALA A 269 -0.22 28.01 4.15
C ALA A 269 1.17 28.15 4.79
N TRP A 270 1.40 27.44 5.90
CA TRP A 270 2.72 27.40 6.56
C TRP A 270 3.75 26.73 5.67
N ALA A 271 3.40 25.56 5.10
CA ALA A 271 4.30 24.76 4.30
C ALA A 271 4.75 25.51 3.03
N LYS A 272 3.82 26.18 2.34
CA LYS A 272 4.14 26.99 1.15
C LYS A 272 5.10 28.13 1.47
N GLY A 273 4.79 28.94 2.50
CA GLY A 273 5.66 30.06 2.87
C GLY A 273 7.05 29.60 3.36
N LYS A 274 7.11 28.45 4.02
CA LYS A 274 8.38 27.86 4.47
C LYS A 274 9.21 27.34 3.30
N LEU A 275 8.59 26.62 2.35
CA LEU A 275 9.27 26.13 1.15
C LEU A 275 9.87 27.29 0.35
N GLU A 276 9.10 28.34 0.07
CA GLU A 276 9.59 29.53 -0.64
C GLU A 276 10.84 30.14 0.01
N THR A 277 10.87 30.20 1.34
CA THR A 277 12.00 30.74 2.11
C THR A 277 13.23 29.82 2.07
N ILE A 278 13.02 28.51 2.17
CA ILE A 278 14.08 27.51 2.28
C ILE A 278 14.77 27.26 0.92
N VAL A 279 13.99 27.20 -0.16
CA VAL A 279 14.54 26.86 -1.48
C VAL A 279 15.06 28.06 -2.25
N ALA A 280 14.72 29.29 -1.85
CA ALA A 280 15.27 30.51 -2.43
C ALA A 280 16.64 30.86 -1.83
N GLY A 281 17.60 31.26 -2.68
CA GLY A 281 18.93 31.69 -2.23
C GLY A 281 19.91 30.58 -1.89
N VAL A 282 19.57 29.32 -2.16
CA VAL A 282 20.50 28.18 -2.03
C VAL A 282 21.58 28.34 -3.10
N SER A 283 22.84 28.37 -2.66
CA SER A 283 23.99 28.47 -3.56
C SER A 283 24.99 27.36 -3.31
N ALA A 284 25.58 26.84 -4.38
CA ALA A 284 26.60 25.79 -4.30
C ALA A 284 27.59 25.89 -5.47
N PRO A 285 28.86 25.49 -5.25
CA PRO A 285 29.84 25.45 -6.30
C PRO A 285 29.52 24.36 -7.35
N LEU A 286 30.00 24.55 -8.57
CA LEU A 286 29.96 23.57 -9.63
C LEU A 286 31.05 22.48 -9.40
N ASP A 287 30.80 21.24 -9.82
CA ASP A 287 31.77 20.13 -9.71
C ASP A 287 33.04 20.32 -10.56
N THR A 288 32.99 21.22 -11.54
CA THR A 288 34.12 21.61 -12.40
C THR A 288 34.53 23.03 -12.03
N GLU A 289 35.80 23.22 -11.66
CA GLU A 289 36.32 24.17 -10.65
C GLU A 289 36.03 25.69 -10.77
N GLU A 290 35.19 26.19 -11.68
CA GLU A 290 34.85 27.63 -11.71
C GLU A 290 33.36 27.87 -12.03
N GLY A 291 32.52 27.94 -11.00
CA GLY A 291 31.11 28.35 -11.13
C GLY A 291 30.28 28.20 -9.86
N VAL A 292 29.28 29.05 -9.66
CA VAL A 292 28.31 28.93 -8.57
C VAL A 292 26.90 28.87 -9.13
N VAL A 293 26.15 27.84 -8.77
CA VAL A 293 24.72 27.70 -9.07
C VAL A 293 23.93 28.26 -7.89
N THR A 294 22.98 29.15 -8.16
CA THR A 294 22.12 29.79 -7.17
C THR A 294 20.66 29.64 -7.55
N SER A 295 19.81 29.28 -6.59
CA SER A 295 18.36 29.34 -6.73
C SER A 295 17.85 30.76 -6.45
N VAL A 296 16.94 31.24 -7.29
CA VAL A 296 16.50 32.64 -7.26
C VAL A 296 15.10 32.76 -6.67
N GLN A 297 14.12 32.14 -7.32
CA GLN A 297 12.70 32.29 -6.96
C GLN A 297 11.93 31.01 -7.26
N VAL A 298 10.85 30.82 -6.50
CA VAL A 298 9.85 29.77 -6.74
C VAL A 298 8.69 30.36 -7.53
N SER A 299 8.20 29.61 -8.50
CA SER A 299 6.97 29.91 -9.25
C SER A 299 6.08 28.67 -9.33
N ASN A 300 4.79 28.88 -9.59
CA ASN A 300 3.78 27.82 -9.74
C ASN A 300 3.73 26.84 -8.55
N LEU A 301 3.79 27.35 -7.32
CA LEU A 301 3.72 26.51 -6.11
C LEU A 301 2.28 26.04 -5.83
N GLU A 302 2.00 24.82 -6.23
CA GLU A 302 0.72 24.13 -6.10
C GLU A 302 0.85 22.94 -5.15
N GLY A 303 -0.28 22.49 -4.61
CA GLY A 303 -0.34 21.40 -3.64
C GLY A 303 -0.83 21.80 -2.25
N ASP A 304 -0.82 20.82 -1.34
CA ASP A 304 -1.40 20.87 -0.02
C ASP A 304 -0.54 20.14 1.03
N ALA A 305 -0.75 20.49 2.30
CA ALA A 305 -0.11 19.82 3.42
C ALA A 305 -1.05 19.75 4.61
N SER A 306 -1.18 18.58 5.22
CA SER A 306 -1.99 18.37 6.42
C SER A 306 -1.36 17.38 7.40
N ILE A 307 -1.69 17.58 8.67
CA ILE A 307 -1.27 16.68 9.75
C ILE A 307 -2.52 15.95 10.24
N ALA A 308 -2.61 14.66 9.92
CA ALA A 308 -3.72 13.81 10.31
C ALA A 308 -3.37 13.00 11.56
N VAL A 309 -4.17 13.12 12.61
CA VAL A 309 -4.08 12.32 13.84
C VAL A 309 -5.11 11.19 13.76
N VAL A 310 -4.64 9.96 13.60
CA VAL A 310 -5.48 8.76 13.52
C VAL A 310 -5.18 7.87 14.72
N ARG A 311 -6.15 7.70 15.62
CA ARG A 311 -6.00 6.85 16.82
C ARG A 311 -4.77 7.22 17.66
N GLY A 312 -4.47 8.52 17.77
CA GLY A 312 -3.33 9.03 18.53
C GLY A 312 -1.98 9.00 17.80
N ALA A 313 -1.92 8.49 16.56
CA ALA A 313 -0.72 8.56 15.73
C ALA A 313 -0.83 9.72 14.73
N LYS A 314 0.17 10.61 14.73
CA LYS A 314 0.29 11.70 13.74
C LYS A 314 0.80 11.15 12.41
N ARG A 315 0.23 11.63 11.31
CA ARG A 315 0.63 11.38 9.93
C ARG A 315 0.85 12.73 9.26
N TYR A 316 2.07 12.94 8.80
CA TYR A 316 2.48 14.16 8.11
C TYR A 316 2.32 13.93 6.63
N ILE A 317 1.34 14.59 6.02
CA ILE A 317 0.98 14.41 4.63
C ILE A 317 1.26 15.74 3.94
N PHE A 318 2.04 15.70 2.87
CA PHE A 318 2.19 16.84 1.98
C PHE A 318 2.45 16.35 0.56
N ASP A 319 2.01 17.14 -0.40
CA ASP A 319 2.25 16.95 -1.82
C ASP A 319 2.34 18.34 -2.45
N PHE A 320 3.50 18.65 -3.04
CA PHE A 320 3.76 19.92 -3.69
C PHE A 320 4.39 19.75 -5.07
N ALA A 321 3.98 20.62 -5.98
CA ALA A 321 4.63 20.81 -7.27
C ALA A 321 5.00 22.29 -7.42
N PHE A 322 6.21 22.58 -7.90
CA PHE A 322 6.66 23.95 -8.13
C PHE A 322 7.83 24.01 -9.10
N THR A 323 8.08 25.21 -9.63
CA THR A 323 9.23 25.49 -10.49
C THR A 323 10.21 26.40 -9.76
N LEU A 324 11.48 26.00 -9.72
CA LEU A 324 12.56 26.77 -9.11
C LEU A 324 13.44 27.38 -10.20
N ALA A 325 13.51 28.70 -10.27
CA ALA A 325 14.44 29.39 -11.16
C ALA A 325 15.87 29.28 -10.61
N CYS A 326 16.83 28.88 -11.44
CA CYS A 326 18.23 28.71 -11.09
C CYS A 326 19.13 29.47 -12.06
N THR A 327 20.22 30.03 -11.54
CA THR A 327 21.23 30.72 -12.34
C THR A 327 22.61 30.16 -12.02
N LEU A 328 23.45 30.06 -13.06
CA LEU A 328 24.86 29.71 -12.93
C LEU A 328 25.70 30.94 -13.28
N THR A 329 26.61 31.30 -12.40
CA THR A 329 27.59 32.37 -12.62
C THR A 329 28.99 31.76 -12.71
N GLN A 330 29.64 31.91 -13.87
CA GLN A 330 31.03 31.49 -14.12
C GLN A 330 31.83 32.70 -14.63
N GLY A 331 32.49 33.43 -13.72
CA GLY A 331 33.17 34.68 -14.06
C GLY A 331 32.20 35.72 -14.64
N ALA A 332 32.36 36.06 -15.92
CA ALA A 332 31.49 37.00 -16.65
C ALA A 332 30.27 36.34 -17.33
N ASN A 333 30.20 35.00 -17.37
CA ASN A 333 29.15 34.27 -18.05
C ASN A 333 28.04 33.88 -17.09
N VAL A 334 26.80 34.22 -17.43
CA VAL A 334 25.59 33.85 -16.67
C VAL A 334 24.70 32.96 -17.53
N ALA A 335 24.35 31.79 -17.01
CA ALA A 335 23.36 30.90 -17.61
C ALA A 335 22.13 30.80 -16.71
N THR A 336 20.95 30.70 -17.30
CA THR A 336 19.67 30.60 -16.57
C THR A 336 18.98 29.29 -16.92
N GLY A 337 18.24 28.75 -15.96
CA GLY A 337 17.48 27.51 -16.09
C GLY A 337 16.40 27.40 -15.03
N GLU A 338 15.56 26.38 -15.18
CA GLU A 338 14.46 26.07 -14.29
C GLU A 338 14.58 24.61 -13.84
N LEU A 339 14.27 24.36 -12.57
CA LEU A 339 14.17 23.04 -12.00
C LEU A 339 12.73 22.83 -11.52
N LYS A 340 11.98 21.98 -12.22
CA LYS A 340 10.59 21.67 -11.88
C LYS A 340 10.55 20.49 -10.93
N PHE A 341 9.90 20.66 -9.80
CA PHE A 341 9.54 19.59 -8.89
C PHE A 341 8.16 19.09 -9.30
N LEU A 342 8.10 17.87 -9.82
CA LEU A 342 6.87 17.23 -10.28
C LEU A 342 6.11 16.56 -9.14
N ASP A 343 6.86 15.98 -8.19
CA ASP A 343 6.33 15.32 -6.99
C ASP A 343 7.28 15.56 -5.80
N LEU A 344 6.90 16.53 -4.95
CA LEU A 344 7.47 16.71 -3.61
C LEU A 344 6.45 16.24 -2.58
N SER A 345 6.41 14.93 -2.33
CA SER A 345 5.52 14.34 -1.34
C SER A 345 6.23 13.73 -0.13
N SER A 346 5.44 13.48 0.93
CA SER A 346 5.90 12.79 2.15
C SER A 346 6.39 11.36 1.89
N ASP A 347 5.97 10.75 0.80
CA ASP A 347 6.22 9.35 0.47
C ASP A 347 7.50 9.14 -0.36
N CYS A 348 8.03 10.21 -0.97
CA CYS A 348 9.21 10.16 -1.85
C CYS A 348 10.54 9.94 -1.11
N GLY A 349 10.59 10.08 0.22
CA GLY A 349 11.79 9.78 1.00
C GLY A 349 13.05 10.59 0.64
N GLY A 350 12.89 11.75 -0.02
CA GLY A 350 13.98 12.61 -0.47
C GLY A 350 14.42 12.41 -1.93
N ASP A 351 13.89 11.40 -2.64
CA ASP A 351 14.13 11.19 -4.07
C ASP A 351 13.01 11.84 -4.90
N TYR A 352 13.01 13.18 -4.91
CA TYR A 352 11.98 13.97 -5.56
C TYR A 352 12.10 13.89 -7.08
N ASP A 353 10.99 13.65 -7.77
CA ASP A 353 10.94 13.68 -9.23
C ASP A 353 11.10 15.12 -9.72
N VAL A 354 12.17 15.35 -10.49
CA VAL A 354 12.53 16.67 -10.98
C VAL A 354 12.90 16.70 -12.45
N GLU A 355 12.50 17.78 -13.12
CA GLU A 355 12.83 18.05 -14.51
C GLU A 355 13.66 19.35 -14.63
N ALA A 356 14.88 19.24 -15.14
CA ALA A 356 15.76 20.37 -15.37
C ALA A 356 15.63 20.93 -16.80
N VAL A 357 15.12 22.16 -16.93
CA VAL A 357 14.93 22.86 -18.20
C VAL A 357 15.95 23.99 -18.30
N VAL A 358 16.90 23.87 -19.22
CA VAL A 358 17.93 24.89 -19.45
C VAL A 358 17.90 25.29 -20.94
N PRO A 359 17.36 26.46 -21.30
CA PRO A 359 17.24 26.88 -22.71
C PRO A 359 18.59 26.96 -23.44
N SER A 360 19.65 27.35 -22.72
CA SER A 360 21.01 27.48 -23.26
C SER A 360 21.80 26.17 -23.26
N ARG A 361 21.19 25.02 -22.92
CA ARG A 361 21.86 23.71 -22.78
C ARG A 361 22.76 23.33 -23.95
N TYR A 362 22.30 23.59 -25.18
CA TYR A 362 23.04 23.25 -26.41
C TYR A 362 23.75 24.45 -27.02
N GLN A 363 23.66 25.63 -26.40
CA GLN A 363 24.13 26.91 -26.94
C GLN A 363 25.41 27.39 -26.26
N SER A 364 25.61 27.07 -24.97
CA SER A 364 26.80 27.47 -24.22
C SER A 364 27.31 26.36 -23.30
N GLU A 365 28.63 26.33 -23.06
CA GLU A 365 29.24 25.41 -22.10
C GLU A 365 28.67 25.62 -20.68
N GLY A 366 28.39 26.87 -20.30
CA GLY A 366 27.70 27.19 -19.04
C GLY A 366 26.28 26.62 -18.98
N GLY A 367 25.53 26.63 -20.08
CA GLY A 367 24.19 26.00 -20.13
C GLY A 367 24.26 24.49 -19.97
N LYS A 368 25.25 23.83 -20.59
CA LYS A 368 25.51 22.40 -20.42
C LYS A 368 25.91 22.05 -18.99
N ALA A 369 26.79 22.85 -18.39
CA ALA A 369 27.22 22.72 -17.00
C ALA A 369 26.06 22.90 -16.01
N LEU A 370 25.24 23.93 -16.20
CA LEU A 370 24.04 24.17 -15.39
C LEU A 370 23.06 23.01 -15.48
N HIS A 371 22.79 22.51 -16.69
CA HIS A 371 21.90 21.36 -16.87
C HIS A 371 22.43 20.10 -16.16
N ALA A 372 23.75 19.83 -16.24
CA ALA A 372 24.38 18.72 -15.53
C ALA A 372 24.26 18.88 -14.01
N ALA A 373 24.49 20.08 -13.48
CA ALA A 373 24.35 20.38 -12.05
C ALA A 373 22.91 20.23 -11.55
N LEU A 374 21.91 20.61 -12.33
CA LEU A 374 20.49 20.48 -11.97
C LEU A 374 19.99 19.04 -12.07
N THR A 375 20.45 18.27 -13.06
CA THR A 375 19.99 16.88 -13.31
C THR A 375 20.66 15.86 -12.39
N SER A 376 21.94 16.07 -12.06
CA SER A 376 22.70 15.12 -11.24
C SER A 376 22.34 15.25 -9.77
N SER A 377 21.70 14.23 -9.19
CA SER A 377 21.34 14.18 -7.76
C SER A 377 22.56 14.28 -6.84
N THR A 378 23.73 13.87 -7.32
CA THR A 378 24.98 13.93 -6.56
C THR A 378 25.69 15.29 -6.64
N SER A 379 25.18 16.24 -7.43
CA SER A 379 25.80 17.55 -7.59
C SER A 379 25.78 18.32 -6.26
N PRO A 380 26.75 19.21 -6.02
CA PRO A 380 26.81 20.01 -4.80
C PRO A 380 25.54 20.85 -4.62
N PHE A 381 24.98 21.38 -5.71
CA PHE A 381 23.72 22.13 -5.68
C PHE A 381 22.53 21.27 -5.28
N ARG A 382 22.35 20.08 -5.89
CA ARG A 382 21.25 19.17 -5.53
C ARG A 382 21.39 18.66 -4.11
N LYS A 383 22.60 18.40 -3.62
CA LYS A 383 22.86 18.05 -2.22
C LYS A 383 22.52 19.18 -1.25
N ALA A 384 22.92 20.42 -1.56
CA ALA A 384 22.59 21.59 -0.76
C ALA A 384 21.07 21.82 -0.69
N LEU A 385 20.39 21.74 -1.84
CA LEU A 385 18.94 21.85 -1.92
C LEU A 385 18.23 20.70 -1.19
N GLY A 386 18.72 19.47 -1.33
CA GLY A 386 18.20 18.31 -0.61
C GLY A 386 18.34 18.43 0.91
N ALA A 387 19.44 18.98 1.41
CA ALA A 387 19.62 19.24 2.84
C ALA A 387 18.62 20.28 3.38
N GLN A 388 18.34 21.32 2.59
CA GLN A 388 17.34 22.34 2.92
C GLN A 388 15.92 21.75 2.95
N LEU A 389 15.57 20.92 1.97
CA LEU A 389 14.29 20.19 1.96
C LEU A 389 14.19 19.17 3.11
N ALA A 390 15.28 18.50 3.48
CA ALA A 390 15.30 17.62 4.64
C ALA A 390 15.04 18.38 5.96
N ALA A 391 15.60 19.59 6.09
CA ALA A 391 15.32 20.47 7.23
C ALA A 391 13.84 20.91 7.27
N PHE A 392 13.24 21.22 6.12
CA PHE A 392 11.80 21.47 6.02
C PHE A 392 10.99 20.27 6.55
N VAL A 393 11.31 19.06 6.11
CA VAL A 393 10.63 17.83 6.55
C VAL A 393 10.77 17.65 8.06
N GLN A 394 11.97 17.82 8.61
CA GLN A 394 12.21 17.71 10.05
C GLN A 394 11.40 18.72 10.86
N GLU A 395 11.35 19.97 10.41
CA GLU A 395 10.56 21.02 11.06
C GLU A 395 9.06 20.75 10.96
N TYR A 396 8.59 20.25 9.81
CA TYR A 396 7.19 19.86 9.63
C TYR A 396 6.77 18.75 10.60
N HIS A 397 7.67 17.82 10.92
CA HIS A 397 7.45 16.75 11.89
C HIS A 397 7.43 17.22 13.36
N THR A 398 7.74 18.50 13.65
CA THR A 398 7.66 19.03 15.02
C THR A 398 6.25 19.46 15.43
N PHE A 399 5.36 19.69 14.46
CA PHE A 399 3.95 20.00 14.70
C PHE A 399 3.15 18.77 15.10
#